data_AF-A0A973RY22-F1
#
_entry.id   AF-A0A973RY22-F1
#
_cell.length_a   1.000
_cell.length_b   1.000
_cell.length_c   1.000
_cell.angle_alpha   90.00
_cell.angle_beta   90.00
_cell.angle_gamma   90.00
#
_symmetry.space_group_name_H-M   'P 1'
#
loop_
_entity.id
_entity.type
_entity.pdbx_description
1 polymer ?
#
loop_
_entity_poly.entity_id
_entity_poly.type
_entity_poly.pdbx_seq_one_letter_code
_entity_poly.pdbx_strand_id
1 'polypeptide(L)'
;MTRRGISPELRAEISRLLQQGLDNKAVSARTGAHHTTVAKVRRELNLPVAKSGRKSYPTLAEAFRARTEPVAGGHVRWKGGFNGDQVPMFVHEQRLRSAYRIAFTLRTGRDPSGQARPGCDFPHCVEPRHVEDQAERNRNRDNLAAIFGGASA
;
A
#
# COMPACT_ATOMS: atom_id res chain seq x y z
N MET A 1 37.45 -27.97 -4.73
CA MET A 1 36.82 -26.73 -5.28
C MET A 1 36.97 -25.61 -4.27
N THR A 2 38.01 -24.78 -4.43
CA THR A 2 38.39 -23.73 -3.48
C THR A 2 37.37 -22.60 -3.54
N ARG A 3 36.70 -22.28 -2.42
CA ARG A 3 35.90 -21.05 -2.32
C ARG A 3 36.85 -19.87 -2.51
N ARG A 4 36.86 -19.25 -3.69
CA ARG A 4 37.53 -17.96 -3.88
C ARG A 4 36.86 -16.98 -2.93
N GLY A 5 37.58 -16.59 -1.89
CA GLY A 5 37.18 -15.50 -1.01
C GLY A 5 37.00 -14.21 -1.81
N ILE A 6 36.26 -13.26 -1.25
CA ILE A 6 36.16 -11.92 -1.83
C ILE A 6 37.52 -11.25 -1.88
N SER A 7 37.77 -10.45 -2.92
CA SER A 7 39.02 -9.69 -2.99
C SER A 7 39.10 -8.66 -1.85
N PRO A 8 40.32 -8.31 -1.40
CA PRO A 8 40.50 -7.27 -0.39
C PRO A 8 39.90 -5.92 -0.81
N GLU A 9 39.99 -5.54 -2.10
CA GLU A 9 39.42 -4.27 -2.56
C GLU A 9 37.89 -4.29 -2.48
N LEU A 10 37.26 -5.39 -2.88
CA LEU A 10 35.81 -5.55 -2.79
C LEU A 10 35.34 -5.51 -1.32
N ARG A 11 36.08 -6.13 -0.41
CA ARG A 11 35.77 -6.07 1.03
C ARG A 11 35.87 -4.64 1.56
N ALA A 12 36.90 -3.89 1.17
CA ALA A 12 37.09 -2.50 1.57
C ALA A 12 35.94 -1.61 1.07
N GLU A 13 35.54 -1.78 -0.20
CA GLU A 13 34.44 -1.00 -0.79
C GLU A 13 33.09 -1.33 -0.13
N ILE A 14 32.79 -2.62 0.13
CA ILE A 14 31.61 -3.03 0.89
C ILE A 14 31.62 -2.37 2.27
N SER A 15 32.75 -2.39 2.97
CA SER A 15 32.88 -1.80 4.32
C SER A 15 32.61 -0.30 4.30
N ARG A 16 33.21 0.41 3.34
CA ARG A 16 33.03 1.85 3.14
C ARG A 16 31.55 2.22 2.92
N LEU A 17 30.87 1.51 2.03
CA LEU A 17 29.45 1.77 1.73
C LEU A 17 28.53 1.42 2.92
N LEU A 18 28.83 0.37 3.67
CA LEU A 18 28.07 0.00 4.88
C LEU A 18 28.22 1.04 5.99
N GLN A 19 29.43 1.59 6.19
CA GLN A 19 29.68 2.65 7.16
C GLN A 19 28.99 3.98 6.79
N GLN A 20 28.73 4.22 5.50
CA GLN A 20 27.90 5.33 5.02
C GLN A 20 26.38 5.12 5.29
N GLY A 21 26.00 4.01 5.93
CA GLY A 21 24.62 3.74 6.31
C GLY A 21 23.75 3.14 5.19
N LEU A 22 24.33 2.77 4.04
CA LEU A 22 23.57 2.09 2.98
C LEU A 22 23.07 0.73 3.47
N ASP A 23 21.91 0.30 2.96
CA ASP A 23 21.41 -1.05 3.21
C ASP A 23 22.15 -2.11 2.35
N ASN A 24 21.99 -3.39 2.71
CA ASN A 24 22.69 -4.47 2.01
C ASN A 24 22.30 -4.56 0.52
N LYS A 25 21.07 -4.18 0.16
CA LYS A 25 20.57 -4.24 -1.22
C LYS A 25 21.25 -3.17 -2.07
N ALA A 26 21.33 -1.95 -1.56
CA ALA A 26 22.02 -0.83 -2.20
C ALA A 26 23.52 -1.13 -2.37
N VAL A 27 24.16 -1.72 -1.35
CA VAL A 27 25.57 -2.13 -1.44
C VAL A 27 25.75 -3.24 -2.48
N SER A 28 24.91 -4.27 -2.49
CA SER A 28 24.97 -5.34 -3.51
C SER A 28 24.75 -4.80 -4.92
N ALA A 29 23.80 -3.89 -5.11
CA ALA A 29 23.55 -3.27 -6.42
C ALA A 29 24.74 -2.45 -6.92
N ARG A 30 25.47 -1.77 -6.02
CA ARG A 30 26.65 -0.95 -6.38
C ARG A 30 27.91 -1.77 -6.62
N THR A 31 28.13 -2.80 -5.82
CA THR A 31 29.39 -3.56 -5.81
C THR A 31 29.33 -4.85 -6.63
N GLY A 32 28.14 -5.29 -7.05
CA GLY A 32 27.92 -6.60 -7.67
C GLY A 32 28.11 -7.77 -6.70
N ALA A 33 28.48 -7.52 -5.44
CA ALA A 33 28.66 -8.56 -4.45
C ALA A 33 27.32 -9.20 -4.06
N HIS A 34 27.31 -10.52 -3.94
CA HIS A 34 26.15 -11.25 -3.48
C HIS A 34 25.69 -10.77 -2.09
N HIS A 35 24.39 -10.68 -1.86
CA HIS A 35 23.82 -10.10 -0.64
C HIS A 35 24.26 -10.81 0.66
N THR A 36 24.54 -12.13 0.59
CA THR A 36 25.08 -12.90 1.73
C THR A 36 26.49 -12.48 2.11
N THR A 37 27.32 -12.12 1.13
CA THR A 37 28.67 -11.57 1.34
C THR A 37 28.59 -10.23 2.05
N VAL A 38 27.73 -9.33 1.57
CA VAL A 38 27.51 -8.02 2.18
C VAL A 38 27.01 -8.16 3.62
N ALA A 39 26.05 -9.07 3.86
CA ALA A 39 25.56 -9.37 5.19
C ALA A 39 26.65 -9.95 6.12
N LYS A 40 27.57 -10.76 5.60
CA LYS A 40 28.72 -11.25 6.37
C LYS A 40 29.63 -10.09 6.81
N VAL A 41 30.03 -9.23 5.87
CA VAL A 41 30.88 -8.05 6.18
C VAL A 41 30.20 -7.12 7.18
N ARG A 42 28.89 -6.86 7.03
CA ARG A 42 28.14 -6.05 8.01
C ARG A 42 28.22 -6.63 9.42
N ARG A 43 28.05 -7.96 9.56
CA ARG A 43 28.15 -8.64 10.86
C ARG A 43 29.55 -8.55 11.43
N GLU A 44 30.59 -8.75 10.62
CA GLU A 44 32.00 -8.60 11.05
C GLU A 44 32.30 -7.18 11.55
N LEU A 45 31.66 -6.16 10.99
CA LEU A 45 31.80 -4.76 11.41
C LEU A 45 30.90 -4.38 12.61
N ASN A 46 30.12 -5.31 13.17
CA ASN A 46 29.13 -5.05 14.21
C ASN A 46 28.16 -3.90 13.88
N LEU A 47 27.87 -3.69 12.60
CA LEU A 47 26.94 -2.64 12.17
C LEU A 47 25.50 -3.11 12.36
N PRO A 48 24.58 -2.23 12.81
CA PRO A 48 23.18 -2.59 12.96
C PRO A 48 22.62 -3.07 11.63
N VAL A 49 21.72 -4.06 11.66
CA VAL A 49 21.02 -4.49 10.45
C VAL A 49 20.26 -3.29 9.91
N ALA A 50 20.51 -2.91 8.66
CA ALA A 50 19.74 -1.85 8.01
C ALA A 50 18.27 -2.25 8.09
N LYS A 51 17.41 -1.33 8.57
CA LYS A 51 15.99 -1.61 8.79
C LYS A 51 15.31 -1.92 7.45
N SER A 52 15.34 -3.19 7.03
CA SER A 52 14.51 -3.70 5.94
C SER A 52 13.10 -3.92 6.50
N GLY A 53 12.42 -2.81 6.81
CA GLY A 53 11.04 -2.82 7.25
C GLY A 53 10.14 -2.45 6.07
N ARG A 54 9.04 -3.19 5.89
CA ARG A 54 7.90 -2.66 5.13
C ARG A 54 7.54 -1.31 5.75
N LYS A 55 7.40 -0.25 4.94
CA LYS A 55 7.03 1.08 5.43
C LYS A 55 5.77 0.95 6.29
N SER A 56 5.95 1.11 7.61
CA SER A 56 4.86 1.08 8.56
C SER A 56 4.23 2.47 8.61
N TYR A 57 2.91 2.52 8.67
CA TYR A 57 2.17 3.76 8.79
C TYR A 57 1.53 3.79 10.18
N PRO A 58 1.71 4.88 10.95
CA PRO A 58 1.20 4.99 12.32
C PRO A 58 -0.31 4.78 12.39
N THR A 59 -1.05 5.25 11.39
CA THR A 59 -2.50 5.13 11.33
C THR A 59 -2.99 4.48 10.04
N LEU A 60 -4.19 3.90 10.11
CA LEU A 60 -4.90 3.34 8.97
C LEU A 60 -5.19 4.41 7.90
N ALA A 61 -5.50 5.64 8.34
CA ALA A 61 -5.78 6.77 7.46
C ALA A 61 -4.53 7.21 6.67
N GLU A 62 -3.36 7.23 7.31
CA GLU A 62 -2.09 7.50 6.62
C GLU A 62 -1.70 6.38 5.67
N ALA A 63 -1.89 5.12 6.08
CA ALA A 63 -1.66 3.98 5.22
C ALA A 63 -2.53 4.05 3.96
N PHE A 64 -3.79 4.43 4.11
CA PHE A 64 -4.71 4.65 3.01
C PHE A 64 -4.22 5.80 2.12
N ARG A 65 -3.98 6.99 2.69
CA ARG A 65 -3.54 8.19 1.95
C ARG A 65 -2.25 7.99 1.16
N ALA A 66 -1.30 7.23 1.71
CA ALA A 66 -0.04 6.95 1.03
C ALA A 66 -0.20 6.08 -0.24
N ARG A 67 -1.36 5.43 -0.40
CA ARG A 67 -1.71 4.57 -1.55
C ARG A 67 -2.75 5.20 -2.46
N THR A 68 -3.08 6.47 -2.23
CA THR A 68 -4.03 7.21 -3.05
C THR A 68 -3.35 8.32 -3.84
N GLU A 69 -4.00 8.72 -4.92
CA GLU A 69 -3.61 9.87 -5.73
C GLU A 69 -4.88 10.60 -6.18
N PRO A 70 -5.05 11.90 -5.83
CA PRO A 70 -6.11 12.71 -6.39
C PRO A 70 -5.96 12.79 -7.90
N VAL A 71 -7.08 12.70 -8.60
CA VAL A 71 -7.15 12.86 -10.06
C VAL A 71 -8.24 13.89 -10.41
N ALA A 72 -8.32 14.28 -11.69
CA ALA A 72 -9.33 15.22 -12.16
C ALA A 72 -10.76 14.75 -11.81
N GLY A 73 -11.69 15.71 -11.64
CA GLY A 73 -13.09 15.42 -11.33
C GLY A 73 -13.36 15.08 -9.85
N GLY A 74 -12.40 15.32 -8.95
CA GLY A 74 -12.57 15.03 -7.53
C GLY A 74 -12.52 13.54 -7.19
N HIS A 75 -12.01 12.70 -8.10
CA HIS A 75 -11.82 11.28 -7.84
C HIS A 75 -10.46 11.03 -7.18
N VAL A 76 -10.35 9.85 -6.57
CA VAL A 76 -9.10 9.37 -5.98
C VAL A 76 -8.77 8.00 -6.55
N ARG A 77 -7.64 7.94 -7.25
CA ARG A 77 -7.09 6.72 -7.83
C ARG A 77 -6.36 5.92 -6.75
N TRP A 78 -6.59 4.60 -6.75
CA TRP A 78 -5.84 3.66 -5.94
C TRP A 78 -4.52 3.25 -6.61
N LYS A 79 -3.42 3.29 -5.86
CA LYS A 79 -2.08 2.84 -6.28
C LYS A 79 -1.62 1.57 -5.56
N GLY A 80 -2.44 1.01 -4.68
CA GLY A 80 -2.13 -0.19 -3.94
C GLY A 80 -2.41 -1.46 -4.74
N GLY A 81 -2.40 -2.60 -4.05
CA GLY A 81 -2.75 -3.88 -4.64
C GLY A 81 -4.26 -4.08 -4.80
N PHE A 82 -4.61 -5.12 -5.53
CA PHE A 82 -5.97 -5.61 -5.72
C PHE A 82 -6.05 -7.08 -5.31
N ASN A 83 -7.24 -7.58 -4.96
CA ASN A 83 -7.50 -9.02 -4.85
C ASN A 83 -7.81 -9.63 -6.24
N GLY A 84 -8.14 -10.93 -6.28
CA GLY A 84 -8.53 -11.63 -7.52
C GLY A 84 -9.74 -11.00 -8.21
N ASP A 85 -10.67 -10.43 -7.45
CA ASP A 85 -11.90 -9.79 -7.95
C ASP A 85 -11.71 -8.30 -8.30
N GLN A 86 -10.47 -7.81 -8.44
CA GLN A 86 -10.17 -6.39 -8.71
C GLN A 86 -10.71 -5.42 -7.63
N VAL A 87 -10.87 -5.89 -6.40
CA VAL A 87 -11.16 -5.03 -5.24
C VAL A 87 -9.84 -4.45 -4.72
N PRO A 88 -9.74 -3.12 -4.48
CA PRO A 88 -8.54 -2.51 -3.94
C PRO A 88 -8.28 -2.94 -2.49
N MET A 89 -7.07 -3.42 -2.21
CA MET A 89 -6.70 -3.98 -0.90
C MET A 89 -5.33 -3.47 -0.41
N PHE A 90 -5.16 -3.44 0.91
CA PHE A 90 -3.84 -3.26 1.53
C PHE A 90 -3.76 -3.92 2.90
N VAL A 91 -2.52 -4.21 3.32
CA VAL A 91 -2.23 -4.71 4.66
C VAL A 91 -1.83 -3.54 5.56
N HIS A 92 -2.46 -3.44 6.72
CA HIS A 92 -2.08 -2.55 7.82
C HIS A 92 -2.25 -3.32 9.12
N GLU A 93 -1.25 -3.25 10.01
CA GLU A 93 -1.21 -4.03 11.27
C GLU A 93 -1.47 -5.53 11.07
N GLN A 94 -0.81 -6.13 10.06
CA GLN A 94 -0.96 -7.55 9.68
C GLN A 94 -2.39 -7.97 9.25
N ARG A 95 -3.34 -7.03 9.18
CA ARG A 95 -4.70 -7.28 8.71
C ARG A 95 -4.85 -6.78 7.28
N LEU A 96 -5.34 -7.67 6.41
CA LEU A 96 -5.74 -7.33 5.07
C LEU A 96 -7.08 -6.58 5.11
N ARG A 97 -7.15 -5.40 4.48
CA ARG A 97 -8.33 -4.53 4.50
C ARG A 97 -8.66 -4.02 3.10
N SER A 98 -9.95 -3.87 2.82
CA SER A 98 -10.46 -3.25 1.58
C SER A 98 -10.35 -1.74 1.66
N ALA A 99 -9.82 -1.11 0.61
CA ALA A 99 -9.72 0.34 0.53
C ALA A 99 -11.11 1.01 0.51
N TYR A 100 -12.12 0.39 -0.09
CA TYR A 100 -13.50 0.91 -0.08
C TYR A 100 -14.06 0.96 1.33
N ARG A 101 -13.91 -0.12 2.11
CA ARG A 101 -14.37 -0.11 3.51
C ARG A 101 -13.68 0.99 4.31
N ILE A 102 -12.38 1.20 4.10
CA ILE A 102 -11.64 2.26 4.79
C ILE A 102 -12.10 3.65 4.34
N ALA A 103 -12.23 3.90 3.05
CA ALA A 103 -12.74 5.17 2.52
C ALA A 103 -14.11 5.51 3.12
N PHE A 104 -15.00 4.53 3.17
CA PHE A 104 -16.31 4.65 3.79
C PHE A 104 -16.23 4.99 5.29
N THR A 105 -15.44 4.24 6.06
CA THR A 105 -15.28 4.49 7.50
C THR A 105 -14.63 5.84 7.77
N LEU A 106 -13.66 6.28 6.95
CA LEU A 106 -13.04 7.59 7.08
C LEU A 106 -14.02 8.74 6.88
N ARG A 107 -14.99 8.58 5.97
CA ARG A 107 -16.05 9.59 5.75
C ARG A 107 -17.09 9.58 6.88
N THR A 108 -17.55 8.39 7.27
CA THR A 108 -18.79 8.24 8.06
C THR A 108 -18.54 7.98 9.54
N GLY A 109 -17.32 7.62 9.94
CA GLY A 109 -17.00 7.19 11.30
C GLY A 109 -17.56 5.82 11.70
N ARG A 110 -18.27 5.12 10.79
CA ARG A 110 -18.87 3.80 11.03
C ARG A 110 -18.40 2.77 10.02
N ASP A 111 -18.53 1.51 10.38
CA ASP A 111 -18.31 0.43 9.42
C ASP A 111 -19.47 0.36 8.39
N PRO A 112 -19.18 -0.04 7.14
CA PRO A 112 -20.21 -0.18 6.12
C PRO A 112 -21.10 -1.40 6.40
N SER A 113 -22.41 -1.21 6.20
CA SER A 113 -23.40 -2.28 6.20
C SER A 113 -23.39 -2.97 4.83
N GLY A 114 -22.95 -4.24 4.81
CA GLY A 114 -22.79 -5.00 3.58
C GLY A 114 -21.59 -4.55 2.74
N GLN A 115 -21.77 -4.50 1.42
CA GLN A 115 -20.69 -4.20 0.47
C GLN A 115 -20.50 -2.69 0.28
N ALA A 116 -19.27 -2.22 0.52
CA ALA A 116 -18.82 -0.88 0.17
C ALA A 116 -18.28 -0.84 -1.26
N ARG A 117 -18.79 0.06 -2.10
CA ARG A 117 -18.40 0.22 -3.51
C ARG A 117 -18.44 1.70 -3.91
N PRO A 118 -17.65 2.11 -4.92
CA PRO A 118 -17.82 3.43 -5.50
C PRO A 118 -19.20 3.54 -6.16
N GLY A 119 -19.88 4.67 -5.93
CA GLY A 119 -21.11 5.07 -6.63
C GLY A 119 -20.85 5.97 -7.84
N CYS A 120 -19.60 6.36 -8.09
CA CYS A 120 -19.19 7.10 -9.29
C CYS A 120 -18.68 6.18 -10.39
N ASP A 121 -18.64 6.68 -11.63
CA ASP A 121 -18.20 5.91 -12.80
C ASP A 121 -16.66 5.82 -12.95
N PHE A 122 -15.89 6.52 -12.11
CA PHE A 122 -14.44 6.46 -12.16
C PHE A 122 -13.92 5.08 -11.69
N PRO A 123 -13.15 4.34 -12.51
CA PRO A 123 -12.70 3.00 -12.20
C PRO A 123 -11.93 2.93 -10.88
N HIS A 124 -12.39 2.03 -10.00
CA HIS A 124 -11.78 1.78 -8.69
C HIS A 124 -11.56 3.04 -7.83
N CYS A 125 -12.44 4.04 -7.98
CA CYS A 125 -12.39 5.25 -7.17
C CYS A 125 -12.49 4.90 -5.68
N VAL A 126 -11.55 5.41 -4.89
CA VAL A 126 -11.55 5.26 -3.43
C VAL A 126 -11.81 6.58 -2.71
N GLU A 127 -12.26 7.61 -3.42
CA GLU A 127 -12.63 8.89 -2.80
C GLU A 127 -13.71 8.63 -1.73
N PRO A 128 -13.44 8.95 -0.44
CA PRO A 128 -14.39 8.72 0.65
C PRO A 128 -15.81 9.18 0.35
N ARG A 129 -15.99 10.34 -0.29
CA ARG A 129 -17.31 10.87 -0.67
C ARG A 129 -18.03 10.04 -1.71
N HIS A 130 -17.32 9.36 -2.60
CA HIS A 130 -17.90 8.57 -3.68
C HIS A 130 -18.14 7.10 -3.29
N VAL A 131 -17.68 6.65 -2.12
CA VAL A 131 -17.88 5.27 -1.68
C VAL A 131 -19.13 5.17 -0.81
N GLU A 132 -20.03 4.26 -1.17
CA GLU A 132 -21.30 4.02 -0.48
C GLU A 132 -21.37 2.55 -0.03
N ASP A 133 -22.10 2.30 1.07
CA ASP A 133 -22.42 0.93 1.49
C ASP A 133 -23.71 0.42 0.84
N GLN A 134 -24.11 -0.82 1.14
CA GLN A 134 -25.30 -1.41 0.53
C GLN A 134 -26.58 -0.71 1.00
N ALA A 135 -26.62 -0.27 2.25
CA ALA A 135 -27.79 0.37 2.85
C ALA A 135 -28.02 1.77 2.25
N GLU A 136 -26.96 2.57 2.09
CA GLU A 136 -27.01 3.87 1.40
C GLU A 136 -27.47 3.72 -0.04
N ARG A 137 -26.88 2.77 -0.79
CA ARG A 137 -27.29 2.52 -2.18
C ARG A 137 -28.74 2.09 -2.33
N ASN A 138 -29.26 1.29 -1.39
CA ASN A 138 -30.66 0.90 -1.40
C ASN A 138 -31.57 2.11 -1.12
N ARG A 139 -31.28 2.90 -0.08
CA ARG A 139 -32.04 4.14 0.19
C ARG A 139 -32.03 5.11 -0.98
N ASN A 140 -30.88 5.29 -1.63
CA ASN A 140 -30.76 6.16 -2.80
C ASN A 140 -31.64 5.66 -3.95
N ARG A 141 -31.66 4.35 -4.21
CA ARG A 141 -32.54 3.74 -5.23
C ARG A 141 -34.01 3.93 -4.89
N ASP A 142 -34.40 3.70 -3.64
CA ASP A 142 -35.79 3.84 -3.18
C ASP A 142 -36.25 5.29 -3.29
N ASN A 143 -35.40 6.26 -2.92
CA ASN A 143 -35.67 7.69 -3.07
C ASN A 143 -35.86 8.09 -4.54
N LEU A 144 -34.97 7.61 -5.43
CA LEU A 144 -35.08 7.87 -6.87
C LEU A 144 -36.36 7.26 -7.45
N ALA A 145 -36.72 6.04 -7.05
CA ALA A 145 -37.96 5.40 -7.46
C ALA A 145 -39.20 6.17 -6.94
N ALA A 146 -39.17 6.71 -5.72
CA ALA A 146 -40.26 7.52 -5.19
C ALA A 146 -40.43 8.86 -5.95
N ILE A 147 -39.33 9.49 -6.37
CA ILE A 147 -39.36 10.77 -7.08
C ILE A 147 -39.76 10.58 -8.56
N PHE A 148 -39.21 9.58 -9.23
CA PHE A 148 -39.34 9.42 -10.69
C PHE A 148 -40.20 8.23 -11.13
N GLY A 149 -40.41 7.23 -10.28
CA GLY A 149 -41.16 6.00 -10.59
C GLY A 149 -42.67 6.10 -10.38
N GLY A 150 -43.19 7.26 -9.97
CA GLY A 150 -44.63 7.54 -9.89
C GLY A 150 -45.28 7.94 -11.23
N ALA A 151 -44.51 8.02 -12.32
CA ALA A 151 -44.98 8.37 -13.65
C ALA A 151 -44.78 7.22 -14.64
N SER A 152 -45.53 6.13 -14.44
CA SER A 152 -45.84 5.17 -15.50
C SER A 152 -47.35 4.94 -15.48
N ALA A 153 -48.04 5.69 -16.33
CA ALA A 153 -49.39 5.38 -16.80
C ALA A 153 -49.31 4.44 -18.00
#